data_AF-A0A0G1T3Q7-F1
#
_entry.id   AF-A0A0G1T3Q7-F1
#
_cell.length_a   1.000
_cell.length_b   1.000
_cell.length_c   1.000
_cell.angle_alpha   90.00
_cell.angle_beta   90.00
_cell.angle_gamma   90.00
#
_symmetry.space_group_name_H-M   'P 1'
#
loop_
_entity.id
_entity.type
_entity.pdbx_description
1 polymer ?
#
loop_
_entity_poly.entity_id
_entity_poly.type
_entity_poly.pdbx_seq_one_letter_code
_entity_poly.pdbx_strand_id
1 'polypeptide(L)'
;MAFVCDNCGKRRVMGRSQRHGRGVAGKRWKKRAQVTPRVFKPNLQKVAVMVSGKKTSLLLCSDCLSKFKKEGKLKSYSNVALG
;
A
#
# COMPACT_ATOMS: atom_id res chain seq x y z
N MET A 1 16.22 2.18 6.60
CA MET A 1 15.26 2.58 5.52
C MET A 1 13.93 2.94 6.15
N ALA A 2 13.45 4.17 5.93
CA ALA A 2 12.11 4.56 6.38
C ALA A 2 11.05 3.87 5.51
N PHE A 3 9.94 3.40 6.11
CA PHE A 3 8.84 2.73 5.40
C PHE A 3 7.97 3.77 4.67
N VAL A 4 8.55 4.36 3.62
CA VAL A 4 8.03 5.51 2.87
C VAL A 4 8.12 5.20 1.38
N CYS A 5 7.11 5.62 0.62
CA CYS A 5 7.16 5.53 -0.85
C CYS A 5 8.14 6.57 -1.42
N ASP A 6 9.09 6.13 -2.25
CA ASP A 6 10.12 7.02 -2.81
C ASP A 6 9.55 8.03 -3.83
N ASN A 7 8.39 7.73 -4.44
CA ASN A 7 7.77 8.61 -5.43
C ASN A 7 6.79 9.63 -4.83
N CYS A 8 5.89 9.19 -3.94
CA CYS A 8 4.82 10.06 -3.40
C CYS A 8 4.95 10.38 -1.90
N GLY A 9 5.99 9.88 -1.22
CA GLY A 9 6.21 10.16 0.20
C GLY A 9 5.19 9.52 1.16
N LYS A 10 4.31 8.62 0.67
CA LYS A 10 3.33 7.93 1.52
C LYS A 10 4.03 7.21 2.67
N ARG A 11 3.64 7.57 3.89
CA ARG A 11 4.19 7.07 5.15
C ARG A 11 3.14 6.35 5.97
N ARG A 12 3.58 5.72 7.05
CA ARG A 12 2.70 5.14 8.08
C ARG A 12 1.81 6.23 8.68
N VAL A 13 0.54 5.91 8.88
CA VAL A 13 -0.44 6.82 9.49
C VAL A 13 -0.96 6.17 10.77
N MET A 14 -1.06 6.95 11.84
CA MET A 14 -1.70 6.49 13.08
C MET A 14 -3.22 6.64 12.95
N GLY A 15 -3.95 5.63 13.38
CA GLY A 15 -5.39 5.76 13.57
C GLY A 15 -5.88 4.79 14.64
N ARG A 16 -7.18 4.48 14.61
CA ARG A 16 -7.85 3.79 15.71
C ARG A 16 -8.96 2.88 15.23
N SER A 17 -9.12 1.75 15.89
CA SER A 17 -10.32 0.90 15.77
C SER A 17 -11.26 1.23 16.93
N GLN A 18 -12.51 1.56 16.64
CA GLN A 18 -13.49 2.01 17.64
C GLN A 18 -14.90 1.49 17.37
N ARG A 19 -15.05 0.55 16.43
CA ARG A 19 -16.35 0.05 15.99
C ARG A 19 -16.34 -1.46 15.89
N HIS A 20 -17.38 -2.09 16.42
CA HIS A 20 -17.60 -3.52 16.20
C HIS A 20 -18.01 -3.80 14.74
N GLY A 21 -17.65 -4.98 14.24
CA GLY A 21 -18.01 -5.45 12.91
C GLY A 21 -19.52 -5.64 12.71
N ARG A 22 -19.93 -5.76 11.45
CA ARG A 22 -21.32 -6.01 11.07
C ARG A 22 -21.65 -7.47 11.44
N GLY A 23 -22.51 -7.66 12.44
CA GLY A 23 -22.87 -9.00 12.96
C GLY A 23 -22.93 -9.07 14.50
N VAL A 24 -22.23 -8.16 15.20
CA VAL A 24 -22.26 -8.13 16.67
C VAL A 24 -23.59 -7.53 17.15
N ALA A 25 -24.40 -8.35 17.83
CA ALA A 25 -25.67 -7.97 18.49
C ALA A 25 -26.57 -7.07 17.61
N GLY A 26 -26.73 -7.43 16.33
CA GLY A 26 -27.60 -6.69 15.40
C GLY A 26 -27.22 -5.22 15.19
N LYS A 27 -25.93 -4.87 15.25
CA LYS A 27 -25.40 -3.48 15.20
C LYS A 27 -25.67 -2.63 16.45
N ARG A 28 -26.41 -3.12 17.46
CA ARG A 28 -26.66 -2.39 18.72
C ARG A 28 -25.36 -2.02 19.44
N TRP A 29 -24.32 -2.82 19.24
CA TRP A 29 -23.01 -2.65 19.89
C TRP A 29 -22.01 -1.89 19.02
N LYS A 30 -22.37 -1.40 17.83
CA LYS A 30 -21.44 -0.82 16.85
C LYS A 30 -20.51 0.28 17.40
N LYS A 31 -20.98 1.10 18.36
CA LYS A 31 -20.20 2.20 18.97
C LYS A 31 -19.63 1.87 20.36
N ARG A 32 -19.81 0.65 20.87
CA ARG A 32 -19.38 0.22 22.21
C ARG A 32 -18.00 -0.47 22.23
N ALA A 33 -17.32 -0.53 21.07
CA ALA A 33 -15.99 -1.12 21.01
C ALA A 33 -14.96 -0.24 21.71
N GLN A 34 -14.07 -0.89 22.45
CA GLN A 34 -12.90 -0.23 23.01
C GLN A 34 -12.06 0.42 21.91
N VAL A 35 -11.57 1.63 22.19
CA VAL A 35 -10.68 2.36 21.29
C VAL A 35 -9.29 1.74 21.36
N THR A 36 -8.86 1.10 20.27
CA THR A 36 -7.50 0.56 20.15
C THR A 36 -6.69 1.34 19.10
N PRO A 37 -5.54 1.94 19.47
CA PRO A 37 -4.67 2.61 18.51
C PRO A 37 -4.06 1.57 17.56
N ARG A 38 -3.92 1.92 16.28
CA ARG A 38 -3.31 1.07 15.27
C ARG A 38 -2.54 1.88 14.24
N VAL A 39 -1.46 1.31 13.75
CA VAL A 39 -0.65 1.91 12.69
C VAL A 39 -1.07 1.34 11.34
N PHE A 40 -1.48 2.21 10.42
CA PHE A 40 -1.75 1.85 9.04
C PHE A 40 -0.47 1.97 8.23
N LYS A 41 0.01 0.83 7.73
CA LYS A 41 1.20 0.75 6.87
C LYS A 41 0.77 0.91 5.40
N PRO A 42 1.44 1.76 4.60
CA PRO A 42 1.23 1.77 3.16
C PRO A 42 1.63 0.41 2.56
N ASN A 43 0.93 -0.05 1.52
CA ASN A 43 1.34 -1.23 0.76
C ASN A 43 2.50 -0.83 -0.16
N LEU A 44 3.74 -1.14 0.25
CA LEU A 44 4.97 -0.78 -0.43
C LEU A 44 5.64 -2.04 -0.99
N GLN A 45 6.09 -1.98 -2.24
CA GLN A 45 6.79 -3.05 -2.93
C GLN A 45 8.08 -2.53 -3.55
N LYS A 46 9.14 -3.34 -3.50
CA LYS A 46 10.42 -3.01 -4.15
C LYS A 46 10.33 -3.36 -5.63
N VAL A 47 10.54 -2.38 -6.50
CA VAL A 47 10.45 -2.55 -7.95
C VAL A 47 11.64 -1.89 -8.64
N ALA A 48 12.17 -2.54 -9.67
CA ALA A 48 13.20 -1.98 -10.52
C ALA A 48 12.57 -1.04 -11.56
N VAL A 49 12.96 0.23 -11.53
CA VAL A 49 12.49 1.27 -12.45
C VAL A 49 13.67 1.82 -13.23
N MET A 50 13.43 2.15 -14.50
CA MET A 50 14.39 2.90 -15.31
C MET A 50 14.22 4.39 -15.01
N VAL A 51 15.15 4.98 -14.27
CA VAL A 51 15.16 6.42 -13.99
C VAL A 51 16.37 7.02 -14.69
N SER A 52 16.13 7.94 -15.62
CA SER A 52 17.19 8.65 -16.36
C SER A 52 18.23 7.71 -17.01
N GLY A 53 17.76 6.63 -17.63
CA GLY A 53 18.61 5.63 -18.32
C GLY A 53 19.32 4.63 -17.39
N LYS A 54 19.21 4.78 -16.06
CA LYS A 54 19.79 3.84 -15.07
C LYS A 54 18.70 2.97 -14.46
N LYS A 55 19.02 1.69 -14.21
CA LYS A 55 18.16 0.76 -13.47
C LYS A 55 18.33 1.04 -11.97
N THR A 56 17.29 1.51 -11.32
CA THR A 56 17.28 1.77 -9.88
C THR A 56 16.16 0.99 -9.20
N SER A 57 16.45 0.37 -8.05
CA SER A 57 15.44 -0.25 -7.21
C SER A 57 14.79 0.80 -6.31
N LEU A 58 13.48 0.97 -6.43
CA LEU A 58 12.69 1.92 -5.65
C LEU A 58 11.63 1.18 -4.84
N LEU A 59 11.29 1.72 -3.68
CA LEU A 59 10.19 1.29 -2.83
C LEU A 59 8.94 2.10 -3.20
N LEU A 60 8.00 1.46 -3.89
CA LEU A 60 6.82 2.12 -4.45
C LEU A 60 5.52 1.63 -3.83
N CYS A 61 4.55 2.53 -3.69
CA CYS A 61 3.21 2.16 -3.27
C CYS A 61 2.37 1.61 -4.42
N SER A 62 1.32 0.85 -4.10
CA SER A 62 0.37 0.27 -5.07
C SER A 62 -0.16 1.29 -6.10
N ASP A 63 -0.46 2.51 -5.68
CA ASP A 63 -1.02 3.54 -6.57
C ASP A 63 0.03 4.06 -7.56
N CYS A 64 1.26 4.26 -7.09
CA CYS A 64 2.37 4.64 -7.97
C CYS A 64 2.70 3.51 -8.96
N LEU A 65 2.65 2.26 -8.51
CA LEU A 65 2.84 1.10 -9.39
C LEU A 65 1.76 1.01 -10.45
N SER A 66 0.49 1.23 -10.08
CA SER A 66 -0.61 1.27 -11.03
C SER A 66 -0.43 2.37 -12.08
N LYS A 67 -0.02 3.59 -11.65
CA LYS A 67 0.28 4.70 -12.57
C LYS A 67 1.44 4.39 -13.50
N PHE A 68 2.57 3.92 -12.97
CA PHE A 68 3.74 3.60 -13.78
C PHE A 68 3.49 2.45 -14.77
N LYS A 69 2.64 1.49 -14.41
CA LYS A 69 2.19 0.44 -15.33
C LYS A 69 1.39 1.02 -16.50
N LYS A 70 0.48 1.97 -16.24
CA LYS A 70 -0.29 2.66 -17.29
C LYS A 70 0.59 3.52 -18.19
N GLU A 71 1.59 4.17 -17.62
CA GLU A 71 2.54 5.04 -18.35
C GLU A 71 3.63 4.26 -19.11
N GLY A 72 3.65 2.92 -19.03
CA GLY A 72 4.66 2.09 -19.71
C GLY A 72 6.08 2.24 -19.14
N LYS A 73 6.23 2.84 -17.96
CA LYS A 73 7.53 3.11 -17.30
C LYS A 73 8.10 1.91 -16.54
N LEU A 74 7.33 0.82 -16.47
CA LEU A 74 7.74 -0.45 -15.87
C LEU A 74 8.03 -1.47 -16.98
N LYS A 75 9.03 -2.33 -16.75
CA LYS A 75 9.26 -3.47 -17.64
C LYS A 75 8.06 -4.42 -17.56
N SER A 76 7.35 -4.58 -18.66
CA SER A 76 6.39 -5.67 -18.83
C SER A 76 7.17 -6.94 -19.13
N TYR A 77 7.20 -7.89 -18.19
CA TYR A 77 7.59 -9.26 -18.53
C TYR A 77 6.37 -9.87 -19.23
N SER A 78 6.43 -9.96 -20.56
CA SER A 78 5.28 -10.33 -21.40
C SER A 78 4.88 -11.80 -21.32
N ASN A 79 5.66 -12.66 -20.67
CA ASN A 79 5.30 -14.06 -20.43
C ASN A 79 5.98 -14.52 -19.13
N VAL A 80 5.27 -14.45 -18.01
CA VAL A 80 5.63 -15.27 -16.84
C VAL A 80 4.56 -16.34 -16.76
N ALA A 81 4.86 -17.50 -17.33
CA ALA A 81 4.12 -18.71 -16.97
C ALA A 81 4.37 -18.92 -15.47
N LEU A 82 3.38 -18.56 -14.65
CA LEU A 82 3.34 -18.95 -13.25
C LEU A 82 2.89 -20.42 -13.27
N GLY A 83 3.86 -21.33 -13.19
CA GLY A 83 3.60 -22.71 -12.83
C GLY A 83 3.07 -22.82 -11.41
#